data_AF-A0A146F469-F1
#
_entry.id   AF-A0A146F469-F1
#
_cell.length_a   1.000
_cell.length_b   1.000
_cell.length_c   1.000
_cell.angle_alpha   90.00
_cell.angle_beta   90.00
_cell.angle_gamma   90.00
#
_symmetry.space_group_name_H-M   'P 1'
#
loop_
_entity.id
_entity.type
_entity.pdbx_description
1 polymer ?
#
loop_
_entity_poly.entity_id
_entity_poly.type
_entity_poly.pdbx_seq_one_letter_code
_entity_poly.pdbx_strand_id
1 'polypeptide(L)'
;MNPFDELPCEILSIIITEAADWVALESLLQVSPRVRRLFAGDGETPGNREAIHIVKSMLTANPMMHHDLHGLFCQCIALRQSSLAVTSLEQFRSGDYDQLSVVFNSSISQASLREMVHVAANIQRLACACLTTFLSRIRGIKPRCHMATGSEVQYEPREAGPPSWIEEFRVYRALWHFQFYSDLLNAAERLMFPQEDLELLRTKPLVWNNPSETLGSELLSVNEWLWGMFCEREDSFTDIPAVKRFPSSYPAYVDPLPDPSQLQDEYSVWAPPALPIDKGPNDIWRQGSGMVNRRSGSIGFYSYCVNIDMSTPSTRRMHYCYADSPIYREIGLKIWDRWRLYCLGIWYACDPDEFRWEYLGPDGSLVPEGCFPEHSMIDSDYRLSFFIKPRVREREEFCEKWYREKHGLLETSRAEETGKVERRMRRKRKACQIGLELPRQVQTRYQLRPR
;
A
#
# COMPACT_ATOMS: atom_id res chain seq x y z
N MET A 1 37.50 15.28 10.50
CA MET A 1 36.96 14.60 11.71
C MET A 1 35.46 14.80 11.71
N ASN A 2 34.68 13.78 12.07
CA ASN A 2 33.25 13.92 12.21
C ASN A 2 32.96 14.67 13.53
N PRO A 3 32.25 15.82 13.52
CA PRO A 3 31.99 16.61 14.72
C PRO A 3 31.24 15.83 15.82
N PHE A 4 30.51 14.77 15.46
CA PHE A 4 29.80 13.92 16.41
C PHE A 4 30.73 13.02 17.26
N ASP A 5 31.98 12.81 16.83
CA ASP A 5 32.92 11.95 17.57
C ASP A 5 33.47 12.62 18.83
N GLU A 6 33.47 13.96 18.87
CA GLU A 6 33.93 14.76 20.00
C GLU A 6 32.83 15.02 21.04
N LEU A 7 31.56 14.78 20.70
CA LEU A 7 30.43 15.02 21.60
C LEU A 7 30.33 13.95 22.71
N PRO A 8 30.00 14.33 23.96
CA PRO A 8 29.65 13.38 25.00
C PRO A 8 28.44 12.50 24.61
N CYS A 9 28.39 11.25 25.11
CA CYS A 9 27.30 10.32 24.78
C CYS A 9 25.93 10.88 25.18
N GLU A 10 25.90 11.64 26.26
CA GLU A 10 24.72 12.29 26.83
C GLU A 10 24.15 13.31 25.85
N ILE A 11 25.02 14.11 25.21
CA ILE A 11 24.61 15.11 24.22
C ILE A 11 24.10 14.43 22.95
N LEU A 12 24.77 13.35 22.50
CA LEU A 12 24.30 12.55 21.38
C LEU A 12 22.93 11.94 21.66
N SER A 13 22.72 11.41 22.87
CA SER A 13 21.44 10.84 23.30
C SER A 13 20.33 11.90 23.30
N ILE A 14 20.61 13.12 23.76
CA ILE A 14 19.66 14.24 23.70
C ILE A 14 19.33 14.57 22.24
N ILE A 15 20.34 14.78 21.38
CA ILE A 15 20.13 15.12 19.97
C ILE A 15 19.26 14.07 19.27
N ILE A 16 19.56 12.78 19.48
CA ILE A 16 18.80 11.69 18.86
C ILE A 16 17.36 11.64 19.39
N THR A 17 17.19 11.83 20.70
CA THR A 17 15.86 11.77 21.33
C THR A 17 14.98 12.94 20.90
N GLU A 18 15.55 14.15 20.80
CA GLU A 18 14.82 15.35 20.39
C GLU A 18 14.49 15.33 18.88
N ALA A 19 15.37 14.77 18.04
CA ALA A 19 15.08 14.62 16.62
C ALA A 19 14.03 13.52 16.36
N ALA A 20 14.06 12.45 17.16
CA ALA A 20 13.20 11.27 17.07
C ALA A 20 13.06 10.68 15.65
N ASP A 21 14.08 10.86 14.82
CA ASP A 21 14.12 10.51 13.39
C ASP A 21 14.98 9.24 13.18
N TRP A 22 14.36 8.17 12.64
CA TRP A 22 15.03 6.89 12.43
C TRP A 22 16.10 6.96 11.35
N VAL A 23 15.89 7.76 10.31
CA VAL A 23 16.87 7.96 9.23
C VAL A 23 18.07 8.74 9.74
N ALA A 24 17.86 9.71 10.64
CA ALA A 24 18.95 10.41 11.30
C ALA A 24 19.77 9.46 12.20
N LEU A 25 19.12 8.62 13.01
CA LEU A 25 19.83 7.62 13.84
C LEU A 25 20.64 6.64 12.97
N GLU A 26 20.04 6.09 11.93
CA GLU A 26 20.73 5.17 11.02
C GLU A 26 21.93 5.85 10.34
N SER A 27 21.77 7.10 9.89
CA SER A 27 22.87 7.88 9.32
C SER A 27 23.99 8.08 10.36
N LEU A 28 23.65 8.35 11.62
CA LEU A 28 24.61 8.45 12.72
C LEU A 28 25.37 7.14 12.96
N LEU A 29 24.72 5.98 12.84
CA LEU A 29 25.40 4.67 12.88
C LEU A 29 26.40 4.50 11.74
N GLN A 30 26.11 5.08 10.57
CA GLN A 30 26.99 5.03 9.41
C GLN A 30 28.16 6.02 9.52
N VAL A 31 27.99 7.18 10.13
CA VAL A 31 29.04 8.23 10.14
C VAL A 31 29.83 8.32 11.45
N SER A 32 29.28 7.92 12.59
CA SER A 32 29.98 7.96 13.89
C SER A 32 30.36 6.55 14.36
N PRO A 33 31.67 6.22 14.41
CA PRO A 33 32.15 4.96 14.98
C PRO A 33 31.77 4.77 16.45
N ARG A 34 31.55 5.86 17.20
CA ARG A 34 31.13 5.80 18.60
C ARG A 34 29.70 5.28 18.74
N VAL A 35 28.75 5.86 18.00
CA VAL A 35 27.36 5.39 18.00
C VAL A 35 27.29 3.99 17.42
N ARG A 36 28.01 3.72 16.33
CA ARG A 36 28.08 2.39 15.71
C ARG A 36 28.48 1.30 16.70
N ARG A 37 29.47 1.57 17.57
CA ARG A 37 29.95 0.60 18.57
C ARG A 37 28.88 0.18 19.58
N LEU A 38 27.88 1.02 19.86
CA LEU A 38 26.77 0.67 20.74
C LEU A 38 25.88 -0.43 20.12
N PHE A 39 25.87 -0.52 18.79
CA PHE A 39 25.08 -1.48 18.01
C PHE A 39 25.96 -2.54 17.32
N ALA A 40 27.25 -2.57 17.62
CA ALA A 40 28.23 -3.44 16.97
C ALA A 40 28.42 -4.74 17.76
N GLY A 41 27.53 -5.70 17.51
CA GLY A 41 27.65 -7.07 18.02
C GLY A 41 27.20 -8.07 16.98
N ASP A 42 27.52 -9.33 17.22
CA ASP A 42 26.94 -10.46 16.50
C ASP A 42 25.52 -10.78 17.01
N GLY A 43 24.90 -11.82 16.45
CA GLY A 43 23.56 -12.26 16.85
C GLY A 43 23.46 -12.78 18.28
N GLU A 44 24.59 -13.02 18.95
CA GLU A 44 24.67 -13.61 20.30
C GLU A 44 25.03 -12.58 21.37
N THR A 45 25.67 -11.47 20.98
CA THR A 45 26.10 -10.41 21.88
C THR A 45 24.88 -9.67 22.45
N PRO A 46 24.68 -9.67 23.79
CA PRO A 46 23.56 -8.96 24.41
C PRO A 46 23.58 -7.46 24.10
N GLY A 47 22.38 -6.90 23.93
CA GLY A 47 22.13 -5.50 23.63
C GLY A 47 22.83 -4.57 24.62
N ASN A 48 23.58 -3.60 24.09
CA ASN A 48 24.17 -2.56 24.91
C ASN A 48 23.05 -1.71 25.56
N ARG A 49 23.22 -1.36 26.85
CA ARG A 49 22.19 -0.65 27.63
C ARG A 49 21.88 0.73 27.07
N GLU A 50 22.91 1.45 26.62
CA GLU A 50 22.75 2.77 26.01
C GLU A 50 22.05 2.67 24.65
N ALA A 51 22.36 1.67 23.81
CA ALA A 51 21.64 1.41 22.56
C ALA A 51 20.15 1.11 22.82
N ILE A 52 19.86 0.24 23.79
CA ILE A 52 18.49 -0.06 24.22
C ILE A 52 17.78 1.20 24.68
N HIS A 53 18.44 2.04 25.49
CA HIS A 53 17.87 3.29 25.97
C HIS A 53 17.56 4.25 24.82
N ILE A 54 18.48 4.43 23.86
CA ILE A 54 18.26 5.26 22.67
C ILE A 54 17.03 4.79 21.90
N VAL A 55 16.93 3.49 21.58
CA VAL A 55 15.79 2.95 20.83
C VAL A 55 14.48 3.11 21.61
N LYS A 56 14.46 2.85 22.92
CA LYS A 56 13.27 3.08 23.76
C LYS A 56 12.84 4.55 23.75
N SER A 57 13.80 5.47 23.88
CA SER A 57 13.55 6.90 23.85
C SER A 57 12.98 7.32 22.50
N MET A 58 13.50 6.80 21.40
CA MET A 58 12.95 7.05 20.05
C MET A 58 11.53 6.52 19.89
N LEU A 59 11.23 5.30 20.36
CA LEU A 59 9.87 4.75 20.31
C LEU A 59 8.87 5.58 21.11
N THR A 60 9.34 6.26 22.17
CA THR A 60 8.50 7.09 23.04
C THR A 60 8.37 8.52 22.51
N ALA A 61 9.42 9.06 21.91
CA ALA A 61 9.49 10.45 21.45
C ALA A 61 8.97 10.63 20.01
N ASN A 62 9.09 9.61 19.16
CA ASN A 62 8.67 9.70 17.76
C ASN A 62 7.14 9.71 17.65
N PRO A 63 6.53 10.80 17.13
CA PRO A 63 5.09 10.94 17.03
C PRO A 63 4.40 9.86 16.19
N MET A 64 5.09 9.26 15.22
CA MET A 64 4.55 8.17 14.40
C MET A 64 4.47 6.85 15.18
N MET A 65 5.30 6.64 16.22
CA MET A 65 5.33 5.38 16.97
C MET A 65 4.21 5.25 18.02
N HIS A 66 3.39 6.30 18.19
CA HIS A 66 2.17 6.27 18.99
C HIS A 66 1.10 5.35 18.37
N HIS A 67 -0.01 5.13 19.10
CA HIS A 67 -1.16 4.34 18.63
C HIS A 67 -0.76 2.95 18.10
N ASP A 68 -0.09 2.21 18.97
CA ASP A 68 0.26 0.80 18.80
C ASP A 68 1.34 0.48 17.74
N LEU A 69 1.90 1.48 17.02
CA LEU A 69 3.00 1.22 16.08
C LEU A 69 4.31 0.83 16.80
N HIS A 70 4.58 1.36 18.00
CA HIS A 70 5.64 0.83 18.87
C HIS A 70 5.39 -0.63 19.25
N GLY A 71 4.13 -1.05 19.39
CA GLY A 71 3.76 -2.43 19.65
C GLY A 71 4.14 -3.35 18.48
N LEU A 72 3.87 -2.92 17.24
CA LEU A 72 4.32 -3.65 16.05
C LEU A 72 5.84 -3.73 15.97
N PHE A 73 6.57 -2.67 16.31
CA PHE A 73 8.02 -2.68 16.41
C PHE A 73 8.52 -3.72 17.43
N CYS A 74 7.93 -3.74 18.62
CA CYS A 74 8.25 -4.70 19.68
C CYS A 74 7.99 -6.15 19.23
N GLN A 75 6.84 -6.39 18.58
CA GLN A 75 6.49 -7.70 18.06
C GLN A 75 7.46 -8.17 16.96
N CYS A 76 7.87 -7.27 16.05
CA CYS A 76 8.91 -7.56 15.05
C CYS A 76 10.24 -7.97 15.71
N ILE A 77 10.67 -7.24 16.76
CA ILE A 77 11.86 -7.64 17.53
C ILE A 77 11.69 -9.05 18.09
N ALA A 78 10.57 -9.32 18.78
CA ALA A 78 10.33 -10.61 19.41
C ALA A 78 10.41 -11.75 18.39
N LEU A 79 9.79 -11.58 17.22
CA LEU A 79 9.78 -12.56 16.12
C LEU A 79 11.17 -12.83 15.53
N ARG A 80 12.09 -11.85 15.60
CA ARG A 80 13.47 -11.98 15.13
C ARG A 80 14.40 -12.63 16.15
N GLN A 81 13.98 -12.78 17.41
CA GLN A 81 14.81 -13.41 18.43
C GLN A 81 14.89 -14.93 18.23
N SER A 82 16.10 -15.46 18.38
CA SER A 82 16.37 -16.91 18.38
C SER A 82 15.79 -17.59 19.63
N SER A 83 15.69 -16.86 20.75
CA SER A 83 15.15 -17.35 22.02
C SER A 83 13.62 -17.42 22.08
N LEU A 84 12.91 -16.90 21.07
CA LEU A 84 11.45 -16.96 21.04
C LEU A 84 11.00 -18.43 20.94
N ALA A 85 10.25 -18.89 21.95
CA ALA A 85 9.79 -20.27 22.07
C ALA A 85 8.25 -20.35 22.00
N VAL A 86 7.69 -19.90 20.87
CA VAL A 86 6.26 -20.08 20.56
C VAL A 86 6.11 -21.15 19.50
N THR A 87 5.05 -21.96 19.61
CA THR A 87 4.79 -23.10 18.71
C THR A 87 3.58 -22.90 17.82
N SER A 88 2.79 -21.85 18.01
CA SER A 88 1.61 -21.57 17.19
C SER A 88 1.29 -20.09 17.11
N LEU A 89 0.46 -19.72 16.14
CA LEU A 89 -0.03 -18.36 15.98
C LEU A 89 -0.86 -17.91 17.20
N GLU A 90 -1.68 -18.80 17.76
CA GLU A 90 -2.48 -18.50 18.95
C GLU A 90 -1.60 -18.21 20.18
N GLN A 91 -0.54 -18.98 20.39
CA GLN A 91 0.40 -18.75 21.49
C GLN A 91 1.16 -17.43 21.32
N PHE A 92 1.51 -17.06 20.09
CA PHE A 92 2.12 -15.76 19.84
C PHE A 92 1.15 -14.61 20.15
N ARG A 93 -0.13 -14.74 19.73
CA ARG A 93 -1.17 -13.72 19.96
C ARG A 93 -1.56 -13.53 21.43
N SER A 94 -1.39 -14.55 22.26
CA SER A 94 -1.67 -14.46 23.69
C SER A 94 -0.51 -13.90 24.51
N GLY A 95 0.65 -13.66 23.90
CA GLY A 95 1.81 -13.07 24.57
C GLY A 95 1.82 -11.55 24.53
N ASP A 96 2.41 -10.93 25.57
CA ASP A 96 2.54 -9.48 25.74
C ASP A 96 3.73 -8.88 24.95
N TYR A 97 3.92 -9.31 23.68
CA TYR A 97 5.07 -8.94 22.86
C TYR A 97 4.99 -7.52 22.27
N ASP A 98 3.89 -6.80 22.50
CA ASP A 98 3.72 -5.38 22.15
C ASP A 98 4.32 -4.45 23.22
N GLN A 99 4.54 -4.94 24.45
CA GLN A 99 5.02 -4.13 25.56
C GLN A 99 6.54 -3.91 25.51
N LEU A 100 6.96 -2.64 25.56
CA LEU A 100 8.37 -2.24 25.63
C LEU A 100 9.11 -2.88 26.81
N SER A 101 8.45 -3.03 27.97
CA SER A 101 9.04 -3.64 29.16
C SER A 101 9.40 -5.11 28.91
N VAL A 102 8.49 -5.87 28.31
CA VAL A 102 8.68 -7.31 28.02
C VAL A 102 9.81 -7.51 27.02
N VAL A 103 9.73 -6.82 25.88
CA VAL A 103 10.70 -7.01 24.80
C VAL A 103 12.09 -6.55 25.20
N PHE A 104 12.25 -5.40 25.85
CA PHE A 104 13.58 -4.91 26.19
C PHE A 104 14.14 -5.41 27.53
N ASN A 105 13.36 -6.14 28.33
CA ASN A 105 13.89 -6.91 29.45
C ASN A 105 14.35 -8.31 29.01
N SER A 106 13.94 -8.76 27.82
CA SER A 106 14.51 -9.94 27.18
C SER A 106 15.93 -9.66 26.67
N SER A 107 16.72 -10.72 26.47
CA SER A 107 18.08 -10.64 25.95
C SER A 107 18.10 -10.32 24.43
N ILE A 108 17.65 -9.12 24.05
CA ILE A 108 17.77 -8.65 22.66
C ILE A 108 19.25 -8.55 22.30
N SER A 109 19.66 -9.07 21.15
CA SER A 109 21.04 -8.92 20.67
C SER A 109 21.30 -7.53 20.07
N GLN A 110 22.56 -7.10 20.04
CA GLN A 110 22.94 -5.84 19.38
C GLN A 110 22.64 -5.88 17.87
N ALA A 111 22.83 -7.03 17.23
CA ALA A 111 22.51 -7.21 15.82
C ALA A 111 21.00 -6.99 15.55
N SER A 112 20.12 -7.59 16.36
CA SER A 112 18.67 -7.40 16.20
C SER A 112 18.24 -5.95 16.44
N LEU A 113 18.83 -5.26 17.42
CA LEU A 113 18.56 -3.82 17.63
C LEU A 113 18.98 -2.98 16.43
N ARG A 114 20.18 -3.25 15.89
CA ARG A 114 20.70 -2.55 14.71
C ARG A 114 19.80 -2.76 13.50
N GLU A 115 19.41 -4.01 13.24
CA GLU A 115 18.49 -4.35 12.14
C GLU A 115 17.15 -3.64 12.27
N MET A 116 16.62 -3.51 13.50
CA MET A 116 15.34 -2.83 13.70
C MET A 116 15.42 -1.32 13.54
N VAL A 117 16.57 -0.71 13.84
CA VAL A 117 16.83 0.70 13.46
C VAL A 117 16.84 0.83 11.94
N HIS A 118 17.50 -0.08 11.21
CA HIS A 118 17.49 -0.11 9.75
C HIS A 118 16.07 -0.26 9.18
N VAL A 119 15.27 -1.17 9.74
CA VAL A 119 13.86 -1.38 9.35
C VAL A 119 13.02 -0.13 9.58
N ALA A 120 13.13 0.51 10.74
CA ALA A 120 12.36 1.71 11.05
C ALA A 120 12.75 2.88 10.12
N ALA A 121 14.04 3.04 9.83
CA ALA A 121 14.53 4.01 8.86
C ALA A 121 14.05 3.70 7.43
N ASN A 122 14.01 2.41 7.05
CA ASN A 122 13.47 1.95 5.77
C ASN A 122 11.99 2.31 5.62
N ILE A 123 11.19 2.04 6.65
CA ILE A 123 9.76 2.37 6.69
C ILE A 123 9.55 3.88 6.56
N GLN A 124 10.33 4.70 7.26
CA GLN A 124 10.26 6.16 7.14
C GLN A 124 10.55 6.63 5.71
N ARG A 125 11.60 6.10 5.07
CA ARG A 125 11.91 6.41 3.67
C ARG A 125 10.78 5.98 2.71
N LEU A 126 10.26 4.77 2.85
CA LEU A 126 9.14 4.27 2.06
C LEU A 126 7.89 5.13 2.26
N ALA A 127 7.61 5.57 3.48
CA ALA A 127 6.48 6.45 3.77
C ALA A 127 6.62 7.80 3.05
N CYS A 128 7.83 8.40 3.10
CA CYS A 128 8.13 9.65 2.40
C CYS A 128 7.97 9.50 0.88
N ALA A 129 8.51 8.42 0.30
CA ALA A 129 8.39 8.13 -1.13
C ALA A 129 6.93 7.89 -1.57
N CYS A 130 6.18 7.13 -0.77
CA CYS A 130 4.76 6.83 -1.00
C CYS A 130 3.92 8.10 -1.01
N LEU A 131 4.05 8.93 0.03
CA LEU A 131 3.32 10.20 0.13
C LEU A 131 3.72 11.18 -0.97
N THR A 132 5.00 11.27 -1.31
CA THR A 132 5.48 12.11 -2.43
C THR A 132 4.85 11.67 -3.74
N THR A 133 4.78 10.36 -3.98
CA THR A 133 4.16 9.78 -5.17
C THR A 133 2.66 10.09 -5.20
N PHE A 134 1.94 9.84 -4.11
CA PHE A 134 0.51 10.15 -4.05
C PHE A 134 0.23 11.64 -4.22
N LEU A 135 1.02 12.52 -3.59
CA LEU A 135 0.92 13.98 -3.75
C LEU A 135 1.15 14.42 -5.20
N SER A 136 2.20 13.90 -5.85
CA SER A 136 2.47 14.17 -7.27
C SER A 136 1.29 13.74 -8.15
N ARG A 137 0.76 12.53 -7.90
CA ARG A 137 -0.37 11.97 -8.63
C ARG A 137 -1.66 12.75 -8.47
N ILE A 138 -1.92 13.37 -7.31
CA ILE A 138 -3.12 14.22 -7.11
C ILE A 138 -2.92 15.64 -7.66
N ARG A 139 -1.72 16.22 -7.55
CA ARG A 139 -1.41 17.55 -8.08
C ARG A 139 -1.47 17.60 -9.60
N GLY A 140 -1.23 16.47 -10.27
CA GLY A 140 -1.43 16.34 -11.71
C GLY A 140 -2.90 16.33 -12.15
N ILE A 141 -3.87 16.30 -11.23
CA ILE A 141 -5.29 16.16 -11.56
C ILE A 141 -5.93 17.53 -11.71
N LYS A 142 -6.75 17.69 -12.76
CA LYS A 142 -7.56 18.89 -13.03
C LYS A 142 -9.04 18.56 -12.89
N PRO A 143 -9.60 18.59 -11.67
CA PRO A 143 -11.01 18.29 -11.45
C PRO A 143 -11.91 19.36 -12.11
N ARG A 144 -13.16 18.98 -12.38
CA ARG A 144 -14.21 19.89 -12.86
C ARG A 144 -15.41 19.84 -11.92
N CYS A 145 -16.14 20.94 -11.82
CA CYS A 145 -17.39 21.06 -11.08
C CYS A 145 -18.57 21.26 -12.03
N HIS A 146 -19.71 20.65 -11.72
CA HIS A 146 -20.97 20.99 -12.36
C HIS A 146 -21.62 22.12 -11.58
N MET A 147 -21.91 23.23 -12.26
CA MET A 147 -22.67 24.33 -11.68
C MET A 147 -24.17 24.04 -11.80
N ALA A 148 -24.97 24.59 -10.88
CA ALA A 148 -26.44 24.49 -10.91
C ALA A 148 -27.06 24.98 -12.24
N THR A 149 -26.32 25.81 -13.00
CA THR A 149 -26.70 26.29 -14.33
C THR A 149 -26.51 25.27 -15.45
N GLY A 150 -26.02 24.05 -15.14
CA GLY A 150 -25.73 23.00 -16.12
C GLY A 150 -24.38 23.16 -16.84
N SER A 151 -23.61 24.19 -16.51
CA SER A 151 -22.28 24.41 -17.08
C SER A 151 -21.21 23.61 -16.34
N GLU A 152 -20.23 23.07 -17.08
CA GLU A 152 -19.01 22.50 -16.52
C GLU A 152 -17.97 23.61 -16.36
N VAL A 153 -17.47 23.80 -15.14
CA VAL A 153 -16.39 24.75 -14.86
C VAL A 153 -15.20 23.99 -14.29
N GLN A 154 -13.99 24.38 -14.69
CA GLN A 154 -12.77 23.81 -14.11
C GLN A 154 -12.70 24.20 -12.63
N TYR A 155 -12.54 23.20 -11.76
CA TYR A 155 -12.26 23.46 -10.35
C TYR A 155 -10.75 23.60 -10.21
N GLU A 156 -10.31 24.72 -9.64
CA GLU A 156 -8.91 24.93 -9.31
C GLU A 156 -8.67 24.37 -7.90
N PRO A 157 -7.98 23.22 -7.75
CA PRO A 157 -7.71 22.67 -6.43
C PRO A 157 -6.89 23.64 -5.60
N ARG A 158 -7.26 23.75 -4.34
CA ARG A 158 -6.43 24.43 -3.37
C ARG A 158 -5.22 23.56 -3.02
N GLU A 159 -4.06 24.17 -2.82
CA GLU A 159 -2.93 23.45 -2.26
C GLU A 159 -3.16 23.24 -0.76
N ALA A 160 -3.37 21.98 -0.36
CA ALA A 160 -3.56 21.60 1.03
C ALA A 160 -2.26 21.65 1.84
N GLY A 161 -1.11 21.77 1.17
CA GLY A 161 0.22 21.77 1.77
C GLY A 161 0.81 20.37 1.94
N PRO A 162 1.84 20.21 2.80
CA PRO A 162 2.48 18.92 3.08
C PRO A 162 1.49 17.90 3.67
N PRO A 163 1.83 16.59 3.70
CA PRO A 163 1.01 15.59 4.37
C PRO A 163 0.73 15.99 5.82
N SER A 164 -0.51 15.81 6.27
CA SER A 164 -0.81 15.97 7.70
C SER A 164 -0.31 14.75 8.49
N TRP A 165 -0.18 14.91 9.81
CA TRP A 165 0.27 13.83 10.69
C TRP A 165 -0.55 12.54 10.49
N ILE A 166 -1.88 12.64 10.35
CA ILE A 166 -2.73 11.46 10.19
C ILE A 166 -2.53 10.79 8.82
N GLU A 167 -2.27 11.56 7.77
CA GLU A 167 -1.98 11.02 6.44
C GLU A 167 -0.67 10.23 6.44
N GLU A 168 0.35 10.78 7.09
CA GLU A 168 1.63 10.11 7.26
C GLU A 168 1.51 8.86 8.14
N PHE A 169 0.85 8.98 9.30
CA PHE A 169 0.60 7.89 10.22
C PHE A 169 -0.05 6.69 9.53
N ARG A 170 -1.05 6.91 8.66
CA ARG A 170 -1.73 5.82 7.92
C ARG A 170 -0.77 5.04 7.02
N VAL A 171 0.18 5.73 6.38
CA VAL A 171 1.20 5.07 5.56
C VAL A 171 2.19 4.30 6.44
N TYR A 172 2.67 4.89 7.53
CA TYR A 172 3.52 4.20 8.50
C TYR A 172 2.85 2.95 9.06
N ARG A 173 1.58 3.07 9.47
CA ARG A 173 0.79 1.96 9.98
C ARG A 173 0.73 0.81 8.98
N ALA A 174 0.41 1.11 7.72
CA ALA A 174 0.36 0.10 6.68
C ALA A 174 1.72 -0.59 6.47
N LEU A 175 2.82 0.17 6.39
CA LEU A 175 4.17 -0.37 6.21
C LEU A 175 4.62 -1.22 7.41
N TRP A 176 4.35 -0.79 8.64
CA TRP A 176 4.63 -1.58 9.85
C TRP A 176 3.88 -2.90 9.87
N HIS A 177 2.63 -2.93 9.41
CA HIS A 177 1.88 -4.18 9.28
C HIS A 177 2.47 -5.11 8.21
N PHE A 178 2.99 -4.59 7.10
CA PHE A 178 3.69 -5.42 6.11
C PHE A 178 4.99 -5.98 6.67
N GLN A 179 5.78 -5.16 7.36
CA GLN A 179 7.00 -5.63 8.00
C GLN A 179 6.72 -6.70 9.05
N PHE A 180 5.72 -6.48 9.90
CA PHE A 180 5.32 -7.44 10.91
C PHE A 180 4.84 -8.75 10.26
N TYR A 181 4.03 -8.68 9.20
CA TYR A 181 3.58 -9.87 8.49
C TYR A 181 4.75 -10.68 7.92
N SER A 182 5.73 -10.02 7.30
CA SER A 182 6.97 -10.63 6.81
C SER A 182 7.73 -11.34 7.93
N ASP A 183 7.95 -10.64 9.05
CA ASP A 183 8.66 -11.19 10.21
C ASP A 183 7.89 -12.37 10.82
N LEU A 184 6.56 -12.31 10.87
CA LEU A 184 5.70 -13.36 11.40
C LEU A 184 5.75 -14.61 10.52
N LEU A 185 5.70 -14.45 9.20
CA LEU A 185 5.79 -15.57 8.27
C LEU A 185 7.15 -16.27 8.37
N ASN A 186 8.24 -15.49 8.37
CA ASN A 186 9.59 -16.00 8.54
C ASN A 186 9.78 -16.72 9.88
N ALA A 187 9.26 -16.14 10.97
CA ALA A 187 9.31 -16.76 12.29
C ALA A 187 8.45 -18.03 12.37
N ALA A 188 7.26 -18.04 11.77
CA ALA A 188 6.38 -19.21 11.75
C ALA A 188 7.04 -20.40 11.04
N GLU A 189 7.75 -20.15 9.94
CA GLU A 189 8.52 -21.19 9.25
C GLU A 189 9.70 -21.67 10.09
N ARG A 190 10.48 -20.73 10.67
CA ARG A 190 11.64 -21.03 11.51
C ARG A 190 11.26 -21.82 12.77
N LEU A 191 10.14 -21.49 13.40
CA LEU A 191 9.63 -22.10 14.63
C LEU A 191 8.75 -23.33 14.35
N MET A 192 8.57 -23.71 13.08
CA MET A 192 7.76 -24.84 12.64
C MET A 192 6.32 -24.78 13.18
N PHE A 193 5.65 -23.66 12.97
CA PHE A 193 4.22 -23.54 13.29
C PHE A 193 3.41 -24.63 12.58
N PRO A 194 2.25 -25.03 13.12
CA PRO A 194 1.34 -25.97 12.47
C PRO A 194 1.08 -25.57 11.01
N GLN A 195 0.99 -26.56 10.12
CA GLN A 195 0.72 -26.31 8.70
C GLN A 195 -0.56 -25.49 8.49
N GLU A 196 -1.57 -25.69 9.34
CA GLU A 196 -2.82 -24.92 9.33
C GLU A 196 -2.58 -23.42 9.56
N ASP A 197 -1.68 -23.05 10.47
CA ASP A 197 -1.31 -21.65 10.72
C ASP A 197 -0.53 -21.07 9.54
N LEU A 198 0.41 -21.82 8.96
CA LEU A 198 1.18 -21.39 7.79
C LEU A 198 0.28 -21.18 6.57
N GLU A 199 -0.64 -22.11 6.30
CA GLU A 199 -1.62 -21.96 5.22
C GLU A 199 -2.56 -20.79 5.49
N LEU A 200 -2.97 -20.56 6.73
CA LEU A 200 -3.77 -19.40 7.10
C LEU A 200 -3.02 -18.09 6.82
N LEU A 201 -1.76 -17.98 7.22
CA LEU A 201 -0.93 -16.79 6.99
C LEU A 201 -0.70 -16.55 5.50
N ARG A 202 -0.44 -17.58 4.70
CA ARG A 202 -0.20 -17.47 3.26
C ARG A 202 -1.46 -17.14 2.46
N THR A 203 -2.59 -17.75 2.81
CA THR A 203 -3.85 -17.58 2.06
C THR A 203 -4.65 -16.36 2.50
N LYS A 204 -4.49 -15.94 3.76
CA LYS A 204 -5.23 -14.83 4.35
C LYS A 204 -4.30 -13.91 5.14
N PRO A 205 -3.44 -13.16 4.43
CA PRO A 205 -2.38 -12.39 5.06
C PRO A 205 -2.85 -11.20 5.93
N LEU A 206 -4.15 -10.89 5.94
CA LEU A 206 -4.78 -9.93 6.87
C LEU A 206 -5.57 -10.57 8.02
N VAL A 207 -5.78 -11.89 8.03
CA VAL A 207 -6.62 -12.53 9.06
C VAL A 207 -5.96 -12.52 10.43
N TRP A 208 -4.63 -12.41 10.49
CA TRP A 208 -3.92 -12.43 11.77
C TRP A 208 -4.34 -11.30 12.72
N ASN A 209 -4.76 -10.12 12.21
CA ASN A 209 -5.22 -9.01 13.06
C ASN A 209 -6.69 -8.63 12.88
N ASN A 210 -7.44 -9.28 11.96
CA ASN A 210 -8.79 -8.84 11.56
C ASN A 210 -8.86 -7.30 11.44
N PRO A 211 -8.05 -6.69 10.54
CA PRO A 211 -7.90 -5.25 10.50
C PRO A 211 -9.26 -4.59 10.34
N SER A 212 -9.44 -3.45 11.00
CA SER A 212 -10.61 -2.62 10.75
C SER A 212 -10.72 -2.30 9.26
N GLU A 213 -11.93 -2.06 8.77
CA GLU A 213 -12.18 -1.65 7.37
C GLU A 213 -11.29 -0.47 6.94
N THR A 214 -11.03 0.46 7.89
CA THR A 214 -10.13 1.60 7.71
C THR A 214 -8.70 1.14 7.42
N LEU A 215 -8.15 0.30 8.29
CA LEU A 215 -6.80 -0.22 8.12
C LEU A 215 -6.67 -1.07 6.84
N GLY A 216 -7.66 -1.90 6.52
CA GLY A 216 -7.68 -2.67 5.27
C GLY A 216 -7.55 -1.79 4.03
N SER A 217 -8.25 -0.66 3.99
CA SER A 217 -8.18 0.30 2.87
C SER A 217 -6.82 0.98 2.75
N GLU A 218 -6.17 1.28 3.87
CA GLU A 218 -4.82 1.86 3.91
C GLU A 218 -3.78 0.87 3.40
N LEU A 219 -3.84 -0.37 3.89
CA LEU A 219 -2.97 -1.47 3.46
C LEU A 219 -3.07 -1.67 1.95
N LEU A 220 -4.29 -1.78 1.41
CA LEU A 220 -4.45 -1.95 -0.03
C LEU A 220 -3.88 -0.78 -0.83
N SER A 221 -4.01 0.46 -0.35
CA SER A 221 -3.49 1.65 -1.03
C SER A 221 -1.96 1.65 -1.08
N VAL A 222 -1.31 1.40 0.05
CA VAL A 222 0.16 1.32 0.12
C VAL A 222 0.69 0.11 -0.63
N ASN A 223 -0.01 -1.02 -0.60
CA ASN A 223 0.38 -2.20 -1.38
C ASN A 223 0.32 -1.94 -2.89
N GLU A 224 -0.73 -1.28 -3.39
CA GLU A 224 -0.82 -0.91 -4.81
C GLU A 224 0.35 -0.01 -5.23
N TRP A 225 0.76 0.92 -4.35
CA TRP A 225 1.94 1.74 -4.58
C TRP A 225 3.23 0.90 -4.59
N LEU A 226 3.47 0.06 -3.57
CA LEU A 226 4.66 -0.80 -3.50
C LEU A 226 4.78 -1.67 -4.77
N TRP A 227 3.69 -2.32 -5.17
CA TRP A 227 3.64 -3.11 -6.40
C TRP A 227 3.96 -2.29 -7.64
N GLY A 228 3.36 -1.12 -7.78
CA GLY A 228 3.56 -0.25 -8.94
C GLY A 228 4.98 0.29 -9.07
N MET A 229 5.74 0.36 -7.98
CA MET A 229 7.09 0.92 -7.96
C MET A 229 8.21 -0.13 -8.02
N PHE A 230 8.02 -1.29 -7.37
CA PHE A 230 9.13 -2.24 -7.13
C PHE A 230 8.96 -3.59 -7.83
N CYS A 231 7.74 -4.00 -8.15
CA CYS A 231 7.56 -5.22 -8.92
C CYS A 231 7.74 -4.86 -10.39
N GLU A 232 8.74 -5.46 -11.04
CA GLU A 232 8.99 -5.26 -12.46
C GLU A 232 7.67 -5.44 -13.22
N ARG A 233 7.35 -4.48 -14.10
CA ARG A 233 6.45 -4.75 -15.23
C ARG A 233 7.15 -5.69 -16.22
N GLU A 234 7.78 -6.76 -15.74
CA GLU A 234 8.17 -7.90 -16.56
C GLU A 234 6.86 -8.48 -17.08
N ASP A 235 6.45 -8.09 -18.29
CA ASP A 235 5.55 -8.69 -19.29
C ASP A 235 4.55 -9.81 -18.87
N SER A 236 4.12 -9.88 -17.61
CA SER A 236 3.48 -11.04 -17.00
C SER A 236 2.40 -10.69 -15.97
N PHE A 237 2.19 -9.40 -15.67
CA PHE A 237 0.98 -8.91 -15.00
C PHE A 237 -0.09 -8.38 -15.97
N THR A 238 0.23 -8.32 -17.26
CA THR A 238 -0.64 -7.80 -18.31
C THR A 238 -1.76 -8.75 -18.72
N ASP A 239 -1.71 -10.03 -18.32
CA ASP A 239 -2.63 -11.05 -18.84
C ASP A 239 -4.03 -11.08 -18.22
N ILE A 240 -4.20 -10.40 -17.09
CA ILE A 240 -5.49 -10.32 -16.40
C ILE A 240 -5.72 -8.87 -16.00
N PRO A 241 -6.66 -8.15 -16.65
CA PRO A 241 -7.06 -6.81 -16.22
C PRO A 241 -7.40 -6.87 -14.74
N ALA A 242 -6.96 -5.91 -13.91
CA ALA A 242 -7.29 -5.94 -12.48
C ALA A 242 -8.83 -5.92 -12.19
N VAL A 243 -9.68 -5.76 -13.22
CA VAL A 243 -11.13 -6.03 -13.22
C VAL A 243 -11.50 -7.51 -13.03
N LYS A 244 -10.58 -8.44 -13.35
CA LYS A 244 -10.71 -9.90 -13.15
C LYS A 244 -10.02 -10.42 -11.89
N ARG A 245 -9.30 -9.56 -11.14
CA ARG A 245 -8.90 -9.90 -9.77
C ARG A 245 -10.19 -9.87 -8.96
N PHE A 246 -10.69 -11.03 -8.56
CA PHE A 246 -11.82 -11.08 -7.66
C PHE A 246 -11.47 -10.29 -6.40
N PRO A 247 -12.39 -9.47 -5.84
CA PRO A 247 -12.17 -8.75 -4.59
C PRO A 247 -11.78 -9.65 -3.40
N SER A 248 -11.98 -10.97 -3.53
CA SER A 248 -11.68 -11.97 -2.51
C SER A 248 -10.25 -12.49 -2.54
N SER A 249 -9.49 -12.26 -3.61
CA SER A 249 -8.06 -12.56 -3.66
C SER A 249 -7.29 -11.29 -3.30
N TYR A 250 -6.94 -11.16 -2.02
CA TYR A 250 -6.03 -10.09 -1.58
C TYR A 250 -4.80 -10.09 -2.49
N PRO A 251 -4.35 -8.91 -2.99
CA PRO A 251 -3.13 -8.86 -3.77
C PRO A 251 -2.00 -9.48 -2.94
N ALA A 252 -1.15 -10.28 -3.59
CA ALA A 252 0.09 -10.76 -2.97
C ALA A 252 0.82 -9.55 -2.37
N TYR A 253 1.34 -9.63 -1.15
CA TYR A 253 2.07 -8.52 -0.55
C TYR A 253 3.49 -8.47 -1.10
N VAL A 254 4.07 -7.27 -1.19
CA VAL A 254 5.51 -7.14 -1.42
C VAL A 254 6.20 -7.54 -0.11
N ASP A 255 6.81 -8.72 -0.11
CA ASP A 255 7.50 -9.32 1.04
C ASP A 255 8.85 -9.88 0.58
N PRO A 256 9.99 -9.42 1.15
CA PRO A 256 10.12 -8.40 2.19
C PRO A 256 9.85 -6.98 1.68
N LEU A 257 9.72 -6.01 2.61
CA LEU A 257 9.65 -4.60 2.23
C LEU A 257 10.89 -4.21 1.41
N PRO A 258 10.72 -3.56 0.26
CA PRO A 258 11.82 -3.23 -0.63
C PRO A 258 12.70 -2.12 -0.05
N ASP A 259 13.92 -2.03 -0.55
CA ASP A 259 14.82 -0.91 -0.26
C ASP A 259 14.47 0.26 -1.18
N PRO A 260 14.12 1.44 -0.64
CA PRO A 260 13.85 2.66 -1.39
C PRO A 260 14.95 3.11 -2.34
N SER A 261 16.20 2.69 -2.14
CA SER A 261 17.30 2.95 -3.09
C SER A 261 17.08 2.30 -4.46
N GLN A 262 16.14 1.36 -4.57
CA GLN A 262 15.70 0.76 -5.85
C GLN A 262 14.74 1.68 -6.62
N LEU A 263 14.21 2.75 -6.00
CA LEU A 263 13.36 3.71 -6.69
C LEU A 263 14.17 4.52 -7.71
N GLN A 264 13.60 4.71 -8.89
CA GLN A 264 14.22 5.49 -9.96
C GLN A 264 14.19 7.00 -9.67
N ASP A 265 13.16 7.46 -8.97
CA ASP A 265 12.93 8.87 -8.67
C ASP A 265 13.58 9.26 -7.35
N GLU A 266 14.27 10.39 -7.33
CA GLU A 266 14.72 11.01 -6.08
C GLU A 266 13.52 11.54 -5.29
N TYR A 267 13.52 11.28 -3.99
CA TYR A 267 12.51 11.80 -3.07
C TYR A 267 13.18 12.33 -1.80
N SER A 268 12.60 13.39 -1.25
CA SER A 268 13.05 13.94 0.02
C SER A 268 12.56 13.07 1.17
N VAL A 269 13.44 12.81 2.13
CA VAL A 269 13.07 12.22 3.42
C VAL A 269 12.93 13.36 4.41
N TRP A 270 11.82 13.39 5.16
CA TRP A 270 11.59 14.39 6.19
C TRP A 270 11.46 13.74 7.57
N ALA A 271 11.67 14.55 8.60
CA ALA A 271 11.47 14.15 9.98
C ALA A 271 9.95 14.01 10.26
N PRO A 272 9.54 13.06 11.12
CA PRO A 272 8.15 12.88 11.49
C PRO A 272 7.49 14.19 11.97
N PRO A 273 6.24 14.48 11.56
CA PRO A 273 5.53 15.66 12.02
C PRO A 273 5.20 15.54 13.51
N ALA A 274 5.14 16.68 14.21
CA ALA A 274 4.73 16.72 15.61
C ALA A 274 3.33 16.12 15.81
N LEU A 275 3.10 15.52 16.98
CA LEU A 275 1.79 14.97 17.32
C LEU A 275 0.74 16.11 17.33
N PRO A 276 -0.38 15.97 16.61
CA PRO A 276 -1.39 17.01 16.53
C PRO A 276 -2.07 17.19 17.89
N ILE A 277 -2.34 18.44 18.25
CA ILE A 277 -3.18 18.76 19.40
C ILE A 277 -4.59 18.25 19.09
N ASP A 278 -5.12 17.39 19.95
CA ASP A 278 -6.48 16.89 19.79
C ASP A 278 -7.47 18.05 20.01
N LYS A 279 -8.14 18.47 18.95
CA LYS A 279 -9.18 19.51 18.98
C LYS A 279 -10.52 18.95 19.45
N GLY A 280 -10.58 17.66 19.81
CA GLY A 280 -11.77 16.99 20.30
C GLY A 280 -12.88 16.90 19.25
N PRO A 281 -14.16 16.99 19.64
CA PRO A 281 -15.27 16.85 18.69
C PRO A 281 -15.30 17.93 17.59
N ASN A 282 -14.63 19.06 17.82
CA ASN A 282 -14.58 20.20 16.90
C ASN A 282 -13.59 20.01 15.74
N ASP A 283 -12.86 18.89 15.68
CA ASP A 283 -11.98 18.57 14.55
C ASP A 283 -12.77 18.04 13.35
N ILE A 284 -13.42 18.94 12.62
CA ILE A 284 -14.18 18.59 11.41
C ILE A 284 -13.28 17.99 10.30
N TRP A 285 -11.99 18.34 10.32
CA TRP A 285 -10.98 17.94 9.34
C TRP A 285 -10.37 16.57 9.63
N ARG A 286 -10.56 16.07 10.85
CA ARG A 286 -10.13 14.76 11.34
C ARG A 286 -8.62 14.54 11.22
N GLN A 287 -7.84 15.54 11.62
CA GLN A 287 -6.38 15.50 11.67
C GLN A 287 -5.83 15.08 13.03
N GLY A 288 -6.65 15.11 14.08
CA GLY A 288 -6.27 14.75 15.44
C GLY A 288 -5.95 13.27 15.63
N SER A 289 -5.15 12.97 16.65
CA SER A 289 -4.75 11.62 17.05
C SER A 289 -5.92 10.71 17.43
N GLY A 290 -7.02 11.28 17.96
CA GLY A 290 -8.28 10.55 18.21
C GLY A 290 -8.95 9.98 16.95
N MET A 291 -8.48 10.34 15.75
CA MET A 291 -9.06 9.92 14.46
C MET A 291 -8.38 8.68 13.87
N VAL A 292 -7.34 8.15 14.50
CA VAL A 292 -6.55 6.99 14.03
C VAL A 292 -7.41 5.75 13.71
N ASN A 293 -8.40 5.46 14.54
CA ASN A 293 -9.30 4.31 14.36
C ASN A 293 -10.64 4.67 13.72
N ARG A 294 -10.90 5.96 13.48
CA ARG A 294 -12.12 6.38 12.79
C ARG A 294 -11.97 6.18 11.29
N ARG A 295 -13.08 5.85 10.63
CA ARG A 295 -13.16 5.79 9.17
C ARG A 295 -12.62 7.09 8.58
N SER A 296 -11.68 6.98 7.64
CA SER A 296 -11.19 8.14 6.90
C SER A 296 -12.35 8.82 6.17
N GLY A 297 -12.22 10.13 5.92
CA GLY A 297 -13.27 10.90 5.24
C GLY A 297 -13.71 10.24 3.93
N SER A 298 -12.74 9.72 3.17
CA SER A 298 -12.95 9.01 1.90
C SER A 298 -13.61 7.63 2.02
N ILE A 299 -13.56 6.96 3.17
CA ILE A 299 -14.33 5.71 3.41
C ILE A 299 -15.80 6.05 3.67
N GLY A 300 -16.06 7.05 4.50
CA GLY A 300 -17.43 7.55 4.71
C GLY A 300 -18.05 8.06 3.41
N PHE A 301 -17.27 8.80 2.62
CA PHE A 301 -17.68 9.26 1.28
C PHE A 301 -18.08 8.09 0.38
N TYR A 302 -17.26 7.06 0.38
CA TYR A 302 -17.43 5.90 -0.47
C TYR A 302 -18.70 5.12 -0.13
N SER A 303 -18.95 4.83 1.16
CA SER A 303 -20.20 4.18 1.58
C SER A 303 -21.44 5.00 1.18
N TYR A 304 -21.33 6.33 1.17
CA TYR A 304 -22.42 7.22 0.75
C TYR A 304 -22.65 7.16 -0.77
N CYS A 305 -21.59 7.20 -1.58
CA CYS A 305 -21.68 7.11 -3.04
C CYS A 305 -22.24 5.75 -3.51
N VAL A 306 -21.86 4.66 -2.83
CA VAL A 306 -22.20 3.29 -3.21
C VAL A 306 -23.64 2.91 -2.86
N ASN A 307 -24.14 3.34 -1.71
CA ASN A 307 -25.47 2.94 -1.24
C ASN A 307 -26.62 3.50 -2.06
N ILE A 308 -26.42 4.64 -2.72
CA ILE A 308 -27.52 5.36 -3.35
C ILE A 308 -27.56 5.11 -4.88
N ASP A 309 -26.48 4.58 -5.49
CA ASP A 309 -26.39 4.31 -6.94
C ASP A 309 -26.79 2.87 -7.35
N MET A 310 -27.38 2.07 -6.45
CA MET A 310 -27.82 0.69 -6.77
C MET A 310 -29.18 0.61 -7.51
N SER A 311 -29.80 1.76 -7.78
CA SER A 311 -31.14 1.86 -8.37
C SER A 311 -31.19 1.58 -9.87
N THR A 312 -30.08 1.71 -10.62
CA THR A 312 -30.03 1.37 -12.06
C THR A 312 -29.19 0.11 -12.36
N PRO A 313 -29.60 -0.75 -13.32
CA PRO A 313 -28.85 -1.97 -13.67
C PRO A 313 -27.43 -1.70 -14.22
N SER A 314 -27.23 -0.58 -14.90
CA SER A 314 -25.92 -0.15 -15.44
C SER A 314 -24.94 0.23 -14.32
N THR A 315 -25.43 0.85 -13.26
CA THR A 315 -24.60 1.29 -12.12
C THR A 315 -24.28 0.16 -11.14
N ARG A 316 -25.11 -0.89 -11.06
CA ARG A 316 -24.73 -2.14 -10.36
C ARG A 316 -23.50 -2.84 -10.94
N ARG A 317 -23.22 -2.70 -12.24
CA ARG A 317 -21.95 -3.16 -12.84
C ARG A 317 -20.78 -2.27 -12.45
N MET A 318 -21.01 -0.97 -12.30
CA MET A 318 -19.99 -0.01 -11.85
C MET A 318 -19.72 -0.09 -10.35
N HIS A 319 -20.67 -0.54 -9.52
CA HIS A 319 -20.50 -0.77 -8.07
C HIS A 319 -19.21 -1.56 -7.76
N TYR A 320 -18.86 -2.56 -8.59
CA TYR A 320 -17.63 -3.34 -8.45
C TYR A 320 -16.36 -2.56 -8.84
N CYS A 321 -16.46 -1.62 -9.78
CA CYS A 321 -15.35 -0.76 -10.18
C CYS A 321 -15.09 0.35 -9.15
N TYR A 322 -16.12 0.77 -8.42
CA TYR A 322 -16.01 1.78 -7.39
C TYR A 322 -15.59 1.22 -6.03
N ALA A 323 -15.94 -0.04 -5.73
CA ALA A 323 -15.80 -0.60 -4.38
C ALA A 323 -14.39 -0.72 -3.85
N ASP A 324 -13.46 -0.97 -4.76
CA ASP A 324 -12.06 -1.15 -4.43
C ASP A 324 -11.26 -0.92 -5.72
N SER A 325 -11.40 0.30 -6.27
CA SER A 325 -10.73 0.64 -7.53
C SER A 325 -9.23 0.77 -7.31
N PRO A 326 -8.39 0.05 -8.06
CA PRO A 326 -6.94 0.29 -8.08
C PRO A 326 -6.60 1.76 -8.33
N ILE A 327 -7.42 2.48 -9.11
CA ILE A 327 -7.21 3.89 -9.44
C ILE A 327 -7.30 4.79 -8.20
N TYR A 328 -8.20 4.48 -7.26
CA TYR A 328 -8.30 5.24 -6.00
C TYR A 328 -7.12 4.96 -5.08
N ARG A 329 -6.64 3.71 -5.09
CA ARG A 329 -5.48 3.28 -4.32
C ARG A 329 -4.20 3.91 -4.85
N GLU A 330 -4.05 3.97 -6.17
CA GLU A 330 -2.92 4.59 -6.85
C GLU A 330 -2.74 6.07 -6.49
N ILE A 331 -3.81 6.80 -6.19
CA ILE A 331 -3.73 8.21 -5.77
C ILE A 331 -3.76 8.41 -4.26
N GLY A 332 -3.75 7.33 -3.47
CA GLY A 332 -3.80 7.40 -2.02
C GLY A 332 -5.12 7.96 -1.47
N LEU A 333 -6.24 7.84 -2.19
CA LEU A 333 -7.50 8.50 -1.79
C LEU A 333 -7.96 8.09 -0.37
N LYS A 334 -7.66 6.85 0.03
CA LYS A 334 -7.96 6.30 1.36
C LYS A 334 -6.99 6.78 2.45
N ILE A 335 -5.84 7.32 2.07
CA ILE A 335 -4.83 7.90 2.97
C ILE A 335 -5.20 9.33 3.37
N TRP A 336 -5.81 10.10 2.47
CA TRP A 336 -6.06 11.52 2.67
C TRP A 336 -7.04 11.87 3.79
N ASP A 337 -6.77 12.99 4.47
CA ASP A 337 -7.66 13.58 5.46
C ASP A 337 -8.78 14.41 4.80
N ARG A 338 -9.73 14.92 5.59
CA ARG A 338 -10.85 15.68 5.03
C ARG A 338 -10.45 17.05 4.51
N TRP A 339 -9.40 17.65 5.06
CA TRP A 339 -8.91 18.95 4.60
C TRP A 339 -8.34 18.84 3.19
N ARG A 340 -7.52 17.82 2.92
CA ARG A 340 -7.00 17.57 1.58
C ARG A 340 -8.11 17.24 0.60
N LEU A 341 -9.06 16.40 1.00
CA LEU A 341 -10.21 16.09 0.16
C LEU A 341 -11.08 17.33 -0.13
N TYR A 342 -11.20 18.25 0.83
CA TYR A 342 -11.89 19.54 0.65
C TYR A 342 -11.15 20.43 -0.35
N CYS A 343 -9.83 20.55 -0.19
CA CYS A 343 -8.99 21.31 -1.11
C CYS A 343 -9.01 20.77 -2.55
N LEU A 344 -9.23 19.45 -2.71
CA LEU A 344 -9.45 18.80 -4.01
C LEU A 344 -10.87 18.97 -4.55
N GLY A 345 -11.78 19.59 -3.79
CA GLY A 345 -13.19 19.77 -4.18
C GLY A 345 -14.03 18.50 -4.08
N ILE A 346 -13.52 17.44 -3.44
CA ILE A 346 -14.18 16.13 -3.28
C ILE A 346 -14.99 16.09 -1.98
N TRP A 347 -14.67 16.95 -1.03
CA TRP A 347 -15.27 16.98 0.30
C TRP A 347 -15.76 18.39 0.66
N TYR A 348 -16.65 18.49 1.65
CA TYR A 348 -17.23 19.73 2.14
C TYR A 348 -16.94 19.90 3.64
N ALA A 349 -16.78 21.15 4.08
CA ALA A 349 -16.56 21.49 5.47
C ALA A 349 -17.92 21.55 6.16
N CYS A 350 -18.26 20.58 7.01
CA CYS A 350 -19.53 20.64 7.73
C CYS A 350 -19.36 20.00 9.10
N ASP A 351 -19.95 20.68 10.09
CA ASP A 351 -20.20 20.15 11.40
C ASP A 351 -21.70 19.78 11.48
N PRO A 352 -22.07 18.50 11.68
CA PRO A 352 -23.47 18.11 11.77
C PRO A 352 -24.20 18.75 12.95
N ASP A 353 -23.48 19.20 13.98
CA ASP A 353 -24.05 19.77 15.19
C ASP A 353 -24.12 21.31 15.15
N GLU A 354 -23.42 21.96 14.21
CA GLU A 354 -23.35 23.42 14.13
C GLU A 354 -23.31 23.94 12.69
N PHE A 355 -24.38 24.63 12.29
CA PHE A 355 -24.43 25.31 11.00
C PHE A 355 -23.57 26.57 11.03
N ARG A 356 -22.48 26.59 10.26
CA ARG A 356 -21.58 27.74 10.12
C ARG A 356 -21.38 28.08 8.64
N TRP A 357 -21.35 29.37 8.34
CA TRP A 357 -21.06 29.86 6.98
C TRP A 357 -19.60 29.67 6.58
N GLU A 358 -18.70 29.70 7.57
CA GLU A 358 -17.26 29.55 7.39
C GLU A 358 -16.66 28.65 8.47
N TYR A 359 -15.62 27.92 8.08
CA TYR A 359 -14.87 26.98 8.90
C TYR A 359 -13.39 27.34 8.87
N LEU A 360 -12.71 27.20 10.01
CA LEU A 360 -11.27 27.45 10.10
C LEU A 360 -10.50 26.23 9.57
N GLY A 361 -9.79 26.41 8.48
CA GLY A 361 -8.87 25.43 7.90
C GLY A 361 -7.63 25.22 8.79
N PRO A 362 -6.93 24.07 8.64
CA PRO A 362 -5.66 23.80 9.33
C PRO A 362 -4.56 24.82 9.01
N ASP A 363 -4.62 25.45 7.85
CA ASP A 363 -3.69 26.50 7.42
C ASP A 363 -4.06 27.90 7.96
N GLY A 364 -5.08 28.00 8.83
CA GLY A 364 -5.54 29.24 9.45
C GLY A 364 -6.50 30.06 8.57
N SER A 365 -6.83 29.59 7.36
CA SER A 365 -7.79 30.29 6.50
C SER A 365 -9.23 30.01 6.91
N LEU A 366 -10.11 31.00 6.76
CA LEU A 366 -11.55 30.77 6.79
C LEU A 366 -11.98 30.28 5.41
N VAL A 367 -12.64 29.13 5.38
CA VAL A 367 -13.18 28.52 4.17
C VAL A 367 -14.68 28.38 4.29
N PRO A 368 -15.45 28.57 3.21
CA PRO A 368 -16.88 28.30 3.27
C PRO A 368 -17.12 26.82 3.57
N GLU A 369 -18.38 26.44 3.88
CA GLU A 369 -18.85 25.05 3.89
C GLU A 369 -18.36 24.27 2.63
N GLY A 370 -18.08 25.02 1.57
CA GLY A 370 -17.68 24.52 0.26
C GLY A 370 -18.93 24.22 -0.54
N CYS A 371 -18.74 23.79 -1.78
CA CYS A 371 -19.87 23.22 -2.51
C CYS A 371 -20.14 21.84 -1.89
N PHE A 372 -21.10 21.75 -0.97
CA PHE A 372 -21.87 20.51 -0.91
C PHE A 372 -22.39 20.29 -2.33
N PRO A 373 -22.15 19.15 -2.98
CA PRO A 373 -22.87 18.83 -4.21
C PRO A 373 -24.35 18.81 -3.84
N GLU A 374 -25.05 19.95 -4.01
CA GLU A 374 -26.40 20.24 -3.49
C GLU A 374 -27.30 19.03 -3.71
N HIS A 375 -27.38 18.16 -2.69
CA HIS A 375 -28.10 16.90 -2.65
C HIS A 375 -28.02 16.01 -3.90
N SER A 376 -27.03 16.20 -4.77
CA SER A 376 -26.92 15.56 -6.06
C SER A 376 -25.64 14.75 -6.10
N MET A 377 -25.77 13.46 -5.82
CA MET A 377 -24.68 12.50 -5.98
C MET A 377 -24.06 12.52 -7.38
N ILE A 378 -24.81 13.01 -8.37
CA ILE A 378 -24.33 13.20 -9.73
C ILE A 378 -23.13 14.16 -9.72
N ASP A 379 -23.10 15.20 -8.89
CA ASP A 379 -21.96 16.11 -8.82
C ASP A 379 -20.76 15.48 -8.06
N SER A 380 -20.99 14.66 -7.03
CA SER A 380 -19.92 13.87 -6.38
C SER A 380 -19.29 12.85 -7.32
N ASP A 381 -20.12 12.03 -7.99
CA ASP A 381 -19.66 11.03 -8.96
C ASP A 381 -19.04 11.72 -10.18
N TYR A 382 -19.60 12.85 -10.63
CA TYR A 382 -19.01 13.66 -11.68
C TYR A 382 -17.62 14.18 -11.29
N ARG A 383 -17.44 14.79 -10.11
CA ARG A 383 -16.14 15.28 -9.63
C ARG A 383 -15.15 14.14 -9.51
N LEU A 384 -15.53 13.04 -8.85
CA LEU A 384 -14.74 11.81 -8.77
C LEU A 384 -14.40 11.27 -10.17
N SER A 385 -15.32 11.35 -11.12
CA SER A 385 -15.10 10.90 -12.49
C SER A 385 -13.99 11.68 -13.18
N PHE A 386 -13.60 12.89 -12.76
CA PHE A 386 -12.40 13.54 -13.30
C PHE A 386 -11.10 13.02 -12.71
N PHE A 387 -11.13 12.51 -11.47
CA PHE A 387 -10.00 11.77 -10.90
C PHE A 387 -9.82 10.42 -11.60
N ILE A 388 -10.90 9.86 -12.14
CA ILE A 388 -11.00 8.47 -12.58
C ILE A 388 -10.98 8.34 -14.10
N LYS A 389 -11.81 9.09 -14.85
CA LYS A 389 -12.04 8.93 -16.29
C LYS A 389 -10.77 9.01 -17.13
N PRO A 390 -9.80 9.92 -16.89
CA PRO A 390 -8.55 9.91 -17.62
C PRO A 390 -7.78 8.59 -17.40
N ARG A 391 -7.68 8.13 -16.15
CA ARG A 391 -7.00 6.87 -15.81
C ARG A 391 -7.76 5.61 -16.23
N VAL A 392 -9.10 5.64 -16.17
CA VAL A 392 -9.95 4.57 -16.69
C VAL A 392 -9.81 4.50 -18.19
N ARG A 393 -9.82 5.62 -18.90
CA ARG A 393 -9.62 5.65 -20.36
C ARG A 393 -8.23 5.15 -20.72
N GLU A 394 -7.16 5.64 -20.08
CA GLU A 394 -5.80 5.13 -20.28
C GLU A 394 -5.72 3.62 -20.04
N ARG A 395 -6.42 3.12 -19.01
CA ARG A 395 -6.48 1.71 -18.67
C ARG A 395 -7.35 0.89 -19.62
N GLU A 396 -8.46 1.42 -20.09
CA GLU A 396 -9.33 0.80 -21.09
C GLU A 396 -8.63 0.73 -22.45
N GLU A 397 -7.99 1.82 -22.88
CA GLU A 397 -7.13 1.88 -24.07
C GLU A 397 -5.98 0.89 -23.96
N PHE A 398 -5.34 0.79 -22.78
CA PHE A 398 -4.34 -0.24 -22.50
C PHE A 398 -4.92 -1.66 -22.59
N CYS A 399 -6.07 -1.92 -21.96
CA CYS A 399 -6.73 -3.23 -22.00
C CYS A 399 -7.16 -3.62 -23.42
N GLU A 400 -7.66 -2.67 -24.22
CA GLU A 400 -7.99 -2.87 -25.63
C GLU A 400 -6.75 -3.19 -26.45
N LYS A 401 -5.67 -2.41 -26.27
CA LYS A 401 -4.39 -2.63 -26.95
C LYS A 401 -3.83 -4.01 -26.61
N TRP A 402 -3.78 -4.36 -25.32
CA TRP A 402 -3.34 -5.66 -24.84
C TRP A 402 -4.20 -6.79 -25.40
N TYR A 403 -5.53 -6.65 -25.40
CA TYR A 403 -6.45 -7.64 -25.95
C TYR A 403 -6.18 -7.88 -27.44
N ARG A 404 -5.96 -6.81 -28.21
CA ARG A 404 -5.61 -6.88 -29.64
C ARG A 404 -4.25 -7.54 -29.85
N GLU A 405 -3.26 -7.26 -29.03
CA GLU A 405 -1.92 -7.87 -29.12
C GLU A 405 -1.99 -9.37 -28.82
N LYS A 406 -2.61 -9.78 -27.71
CA LYS A 406 -2.75 -11.19 -27.33
C LYS A 406 -3.65 -11.99 -28.26
N HIS A 407 -4.83 -11.48 -28.61
CA HIS A 407 -5.78 -12.21 -29.45
C HIS A 407 -5.47 -12.08 -30.94
N GLY A 408 -4.85 -10.97 -31.38
CA GLY A 408 -4.34 -10.84 -32.76
C GLY A 408 -3.15 -11.74 -33.05
N LEU A 409 -2.25 -11.98 -32.07
CA LEU A 409 -1.20 -13.00 -32.17
C LEU A 409 -1.77 -14.43 -32.21
N LEU A 410 -2.87 -14.69 -31.51
CA LEU A 410 -3.57 -15.97 -31.54
C LEU A 410 -4.30 -16.21 -32.88
N GLU A 411 -4.88 -15.18 -33.49
CA GLU A 411 -5.54 -15.29 -34.81
C GLU A 411 -4.56 -15.53 -35.95
N THR A 412 -3.40 -14.87 -35.94
CA THR A 412 -2.33 -15.09 -36.93
C THR A 412 -1.71 -16.49 -36.81
N SER A 413 -1.48 -16.98 -35.59
CA SER A 413 -1.01 -18.37 -35.34
C SER A 413 -2.03 -19.42 -35.81
N ARG A 414 -3.32 -19.20 -35.54
CA ARG A 414 -4.40 -20.11 -35.96
C ARG A 414 -4.64 -20.09 -37.47
N ALA A 415 -4.47 -18.93 -38.12
CA ALA A 415 -4.51 -18.79 -39.58
C ALA A 415 -3.32 -19.49 -40.27
N GLU A 416 -2.12 -19.44 -39.68
CA GLU A 416 -0.97 -20.18 -40.19
C GLU A 416 -1.12 -21.70 -40.02
N GLU A 417 -1.64 -22.17 -38.88
CA GLU A 417 -1.89 -23.60 -38.66
C GLU A 417 -2.98 -24.14 -39.58
N THR A 418 -4.09 -23.43 -39.74
CA THR A 418 -5.15 -23.81 -40.69
C THR A 418 -4.63 -23.81 -42.14
N GLY A 419 -3.80 -22.83 -42.52
CA GLY A 419 -3.11 -22.82 -43.81
C GLY A 419 -2.13 -23.99 -44.01
N LYS A 420 -1.40 -24.40 -42.96
CA LYS A 420 -0.51 -25.59 -42.99
C LYS A 420 -1.31 -26.89 -43.12
N VAL A 421 -2.42 -27.02 -42.38
CA VAL A 421 -3.33 -28.18 -42.47
C VAL A 421 -3.97 -28.27 -43.84
N GLU A 422 -4.41 -27.15 -44.41
CA GLU A 422 -5.04 -27.12 -45.73
C GLU A 422 -4.05 -27.43 -46.86
N ARG A 423 -2.80 -26.93 -46.77
CA ARG A 423 -1.71 -27.35 -47.68
C ARG A 423 -1.42 -28.85 -47.57
N ARG A 424 -1.44 -29.42 -46.35
CA ARG A 424 -1.23 -30.86 -46.11
C ARG A 424 -2.38 -31.70 -46.67
N MET A 425 -3.62 -31.24 -46.51
CA MET A 425 -4.83 -31.86 -47.07
C MET A 425 -4.85 -31.77 -48.60
N ARG A 426 -4.44 -30.65 -49.19
CA ARG A 426 -4.32 -30.49 -50.65
C ARG A 426 -3.25 -31.40 -51.24
N ARG A 427 -2.10 -31.57 -50.57
CA ARG A 427 -1.06 -32.56 -50.95
C ARG A 427 -1.59 -33.99 -50.86
N LYS A 428 -2.31 -34.34 -49.80
CA LYS A 428 -2.96 -35.66 -49.67
C LYS A 428 -3.99 -35.91 -50.78
N ARG A 429 -4.87 -34.95 -51.07
CA ARG A 429 -5.86 -35.06 -52.16
C ARG A 429 -5.18 -35.21 -53.54
N LYS A 430 -4.11 -34.46 -53.79
CA LYS A 430 -3.32 -34.57 -55.02
C LYS A 430 -2.61 -35.93 -55.12
N ALA A 431 -2.10 -36.46 -54.01
CA ALA A 431 -1.54 -37.81 -53.94
C ALA A 431 -2.61 -38.90 -54.15
N CYS A 432 -3.84 -38.72 -53.65
CA CYS A 432 -4.96 -39.61 -53.91
C CYS A 432 -5.45 -39.55 -55.36
N GLN A 433 -5.39 -38.38 -56.02
CA GLN A 433 -5.72 -38.25 -57.45
C GLN A 433 -4.65 -38.84 -58.38
N ILE A 434 -3.38 -38.82 -57.95
CA ILE A 434 -2.27 -39.43 -58.71
C ILE A 434 -2.13 -40.94 -58.37
N GLY A 435 -2.75 -41.39 -57.27
CA GLY A 435 -2.64 -42.74 -56.72
C GLY A 435 -3.59 -43.78 -57.34
N LEU A 436 -3.72 -43.84 -58.67
CA LEU A 436 -4.25 -45.03 -59.34
C LEU A 436 -3.16 -46.04 -59.74
N GLU A 437 -1.88 -45.79 -59.41
CA GLU A 437 -0.82 -46.80 -59.51
C GLU A 437 0.19 -46.67 -58.36
N LEU A 438 -0.19 -47.09 -57.15
CA LEU A 438 0.76 -47.27 -56.05
C LEU A 438 0.97 -48.76 -55.74
N PRO A 439 2.23 -49.23 -55.61
CA PRO A 439 2.55 -50.65 -55.38
C PRO A 439 1.89 -51.21 -54.12
N ARG A 440 1.39 -52.46 -54.21
CA ARG A 440 0.64 -53.19 -53.17
C ARG A 440 1.27 -53.19 -51.77
N GLN A 441 2.58 -52.96 -51.65
CA GLN A 441 3.28 -52.93 -50.35
C GLN A 441 2.93 -51.73 -49.45
N VAL A 442 2.32 -50.66 -49.99
CA VAL A 442 1.93 -49.47 -49.20
C VAL A 442 0.49 -49.56 -48.67
N GLN A 443 -0.37 -50.38 -49.27
CA GLN A 443 -1.79 -50.52 -48.89
C GLN A 443 -2.01 -51.20 -47.52
N THR A 444 -1.04 -51.99 -47.04
CA THR A 444 -1.15 -52.75 -45.78
C THR A 444 -0.95 -51.92 -44.50
N ARG A 445 -0.50 -50.65 -44.58
CA ARG A 445 -0.30 -49.79 -43.39
C ARG A 445 -1.52 -48.93 -43.00
N TYR A 446 -2.61 -48.96 -43.77
CA TYR A 446 -3.80 -48.12 -43.54
C TYR A 446 -5.10 -48.93 -43.40
N GLN A 447 -5.06 -50.14 -42.85
CA GLN A 447 -6.28 -50.80 -42.39
C GLN A 447 -6.74 -50.18 -41.06
N LEU A 448 -7.70 -49.27 -41.16
CA LEU A 448 -8.49 -48.74 -40.06
C LEU A 448 -9.34 -49.87 -39.45
N ARG A 449 -9.24 -50.09 -38.13
CA ARG A 449 -10.22 -50.91 -37.39
C ARG A 449 -11.59 -50.19 -37.43
N PRO A 450 -12.71 -50.90 -37.65
CA PRO A 450 -14.03 -50.36 -37.36
C PRO A 450 -14.22 -50.21 -35.85
N ARG A 451 -15.06 -49.25 -35.47
CA ARG A 451 -15.26 -48.71 -34.11
C ARG A 451 -15.47 -49.75 -33.01
#